data_AF-A0A1Q9DD48-F1
#
_entry.id   AF-A0A1Q9DD48-F1
#
_cell.length_a   1.000
_cell.length_b   1.000
_cell.length_c   1.000
_cell.angle_alpha   90.00
_cell.angle_beta   90.00
_cell.angle_gamma   90.00
#
_symmetry.space_group_name_H-M   'P 1'
#
loop_
_entity.id
_entity.type
_entity.pdbx_description
1 polymer ?
#
loop_
_entity_poly.entity_id
_entity_poly.type
_entity_poly.pdbx_seq_one_letter_code
_entity_poly.pdbx_strand_id
1 'polypeptide(L)'
;MSGVLSVELGNTDNVFPTCCKSCAYLKKERGVCGHDIDCDIRANEAVCPPWYWKSASAWPENFHEEVGGAYVKEMGTKILRRRLPDWEVVQCQRIEDALLWEKYTAKRAQLRDKSVSCAHVSPETAESIQYSANTTLDHKVNEVWLLHGTSEEAAIAISRSNFLPSSGGCFGSGIYFADDAKKSNQYAKGRTDPLT
;
A
#
# COMPACT_ATOMS: atom_id res chain seq x y z
N MET A 1 37.90 -20.86 31.14
CA MET A 1 37.26 -19.74 30.42
C MET A 1 36.89 -20.23 29.02
N SER A 2 35.63 -20.59 28.81
CA SER A 2 35.04 -20.72 27.47
C SER A 2 33.58 -20.28 27.59
N GLY A 3 33.32 -19.03 27.22
CA GLY A 3 31.97 -18.47 27.19
C GLY A 3 31.23 -19.00 25.97
N VAL A 4 30.16 -19.75 26.20
CA VAL A 4 29.17 -20.04 25.17
C VAL A 4 28.21 -18.86 25.18
N LEU A 5 28.28 -18.04 24.13
CA LEU A 5 27.35 -16.95 23.88
C LEU A 5 26.04 -17.58 23.39
N SER A 6 25.13 -17.87 24.31
CA SER A 6 23.75 -18.19 23.96
C SER A 6 23.10 -16.92 23.43
N VAL A 7 22.94 -16.83 22.12
CA VAL A 7 22.06 -15.83 21.51
C VAL A 7 20.65 -16.21 21.92
N GLU A 8 20.08 -15.46 22.86
CA GLU A 8 18.65 -15.52 23.16
C GLU A 8 17.90 -15.20 21.88
N LEU A 9 17.23 -16.22 21.33
CA LEU A 9 16.24 -16.03 20.28
C LEU A 9 15.16 -15.11 20.86
N GLY A 10 15.17 -13.87 20.38
CA GLY A 10 14.17 -12.87 20.72
C GLY A 10 12.78 -13.49 20.60
N ASN A 11 12.09 -13.48 21.73
CA ASN A 11 10.75 -13.99 21.96
C ASN A 11 9.82 -13.66 20.77
N THR A 12 9.29 -14.69 20.11
CA THR A 12 8.39 -14.54 18.94
C THR A 12 6.91 -14.43 19.34
N ASP A 13 6.61 -14.23 20.62
CA ASP A 13 5.26 -14.33 21.17
C ASP A 13 4.38 -13.07 21.07
N ASN A 14 4.66 -12.14 20.16
CA ASN A 14 3.74 -11.03 19.86
C ASN A 14 3.17 -11.12 18.45
N VAL A 15 2.64 -12.30 18.11
CA VAL A 15 1.75 -12.45 16.97
C VAL A 15 0.36 -11.96 17.41
N PHE A 16 0.02 -10.76 16.96
CA PHE A 16 -1.30 -10.12 17.05
C PHE A 16 -2.46 -11.11 17.18
N PRO A 17 -3.31 -11.01 18.22
CA PRO A 17 -4.57 -11.75 18.25
C PRO A 17 -5.54 -11.09 17.26
N THR A 18 -5.39 -11.37 15.97
CA THR A 18 -6.34 -10.94 14.95
C THR A 18 -7.62 -11.76 15.13
N CYS A 19 -8.72 -11.07 15.41
CA CYS A 19 -9.97 -11.66 15.92
C CYS A 19 -10.77 -12.47 14.88
N CYS A 20 -10.34 -12.47 13.61
CA CYS A 20 -11.14 -13.02 12.53
C CYS A 20 -10.67 -14.40 12.03
N LYS A 21 -11.45 -15.44 12.33
CA LYS A 21 -11.29 -16.79 11.76
C LYS A 21 -11.60 -16.87 10.25
N SER A 22 -12.00 -15.77 9.59
CA SER A 22 -12.53 -15.77 8.22
C SER A 22 -11.47 -15.82 7.12
N CYS A 23 -10.22 -15.43 7.38
CA CYS A 23 -9.18 -15.48 6.36
C CYS A 23 -8.59 -16.89 6.23
N ALA A 24 -9.27 -17.74 5.45
CA ALA A 24 -8.84 -19.12 5.20
C ALA A 24 -7.43 -19.20 4.56
N TYR A 25 -7.06 -18.22 3.72
CA TYR A 25 -5.75 -18.19 3.05
C TYR A 25 -4.59 -17.96 4.02
N LEU A 26 -4.63 -16.91 4.85
CA LEU A 26 -3.54 -16.60 5.79
C LEU A 26 -3.42 -17.62 6.89
N LYS A 27 -4.55 -18.18 7.34
CA LYS A 27 -4.56 -19.29 8.28
C LYS A 27 -3.84 -20.51 7.70
N LYS A 28 -4.04 -20.81 6.43
CA LYS A 28 -3.42 -21.95 5.74
C LYS A 28 -1.92 -21.74 5.50
N GLU A 29 -1.54 -20.59 4.97
CA GLU A 29 -0.16 -20.35 4.50
C GLU A 29 0.80 -19.90 5.62
N ARG A 30 0.27 -19.28 6.68
CA ARG A 30 1.10 -18.64 7.73
C ARG A 30 0.65 -18.95 9.15
N GLY A 31 -0.43 -19.72 9.35
CA GLY A 31 -0.94 -20.05 10.67
C GLY A 31 -1.57 -18.87 11.43
N VAL A 32 -1.74 -17.71 10.80
CA VAL A 32 -2.27 -16.49 11.42
C VAL A 32 -3.65 -16.13 10.89
N CYS A 33 -4.50 -15.57 11.75
CA CYS A 33 -5.78 -14.98 11.34
C CYS A 33 -5.51 -13.63 10.64
N GLY A 34 -6.33 -13.24 9.67
CA GLY A 34 -6.17 -11.98 8.95
C GLY A 34 -7.51 -11.32 8.67
N HIS A 35 -7.49 -10.03 8.38
CA HIS A 35 -8.69 -9.22 8.19
C HIS A 35 -8.85 -8.83 6.72
N ASP A 36 -10.10 -8.79 6.28
CA ASP A 36 -10.53 -8.21 5.01
C ASP A 36 -11.24 -6.87 5.26
N ILE A 37 -11.49 -6.12 4.18
CA ILE A 37 -12.14 -4.82 4.27
C ILE A 37 -13.53 -4.88 4.94
N ASP A 38 -14.30 -5.95 4.72
CA ASP A 38 -15.63 -6.07 5.30
C ASP A 38 -15.54 -6.27 6.83
N CYS A 39 -14.51 -6.97 7.31
CA CYS A 39 -14.20 -7.09 8.73
C CYS A 39 -13.81 -5.73 9.32
N ASP A 40 -12.93 -4.99 8.64
CA ASP A 40 -12.47 -3.69 9.12
C ASP A 40 -13.63 -2.67 9.14
N ILE A 41 -14.51 -2.69 8.14
CA ILE A 41 -15.73 -1.88 8.11
C ILE A 41 -16.64 -2.20 9.30
N ARG A 42 -16.87 -3.50 9.59
CA ARG A 42 -17.71 -3.90 10.74
C ARG A 42 -17.09 -3.53 12.09
N ALA A 43 -15.76 -3.57 12.19
CA ALA A 43 -15.05 -3.31 13.44
C ALA A 43 -15.00 -1.81 13.77
N ASN A 44 -14.69 -0.97 12.79
CA ASN A 44 -14.48 0.47 13.00
C ASN A 44 -14.59 1.29 11.72
N GLU A 45 -15.45 0.90 10.77
CA GLU A 45 -15.62 1.62 9.50
C GLU A 45 -14.34 1.65 8.63
N ALA A 46 -13.44 0.69 8.85
CA ALA A 46 -12.16 0.56 8.18
C ALA A 46 -11.29 1.82 8.31
N VAL A 47 -11.22 2.40 9.52
CA VAL A 47 -10.32 3.51 9.84
C VAL A 47 -8.95 3.03 10.32
N CYS A 48 -8.87 1.82 10.89
CA CYS A 48 -7.59 1.25 11.28
C CYS A 48 -6.68 1.04 10.07
N PRO A 49 -5.36 1.25 10.21
CA PRO A 49 -4.44 0.89 9.15
C PRO A 49 -4.41 -0.62 8.90
N PRO A 50 -3.97 -1.05 7.71
CA PRO A 50 -3.95 -2.46 7.34
C PRO A 50 -3.12 -3.30 8.32
N TRP A 51 -3.61 -4.49 8.65
CA TRP A 51 -2.98 -5.41 9.61
C TRP A 51 -1.54 -5.83 9.27
N TYR A 52 -1.11 -5.65 8.02
CA TYR A 52 0.26 -5.97 7.55
C TYR A 52 1.26 -4.81 7.73
N TRP A 53 0.84 -3.70 8.36
CA TRP A 53 1.72 -2.59 8.73
C TRP A 53 2.54 -2.95 9.98
N LYS A 54 3.83 -2.56 10.01
CA LYS A 54 4.74 -2.93 11.11
C LYS A 54 4.42 -2.19 12.40
N SER A 55 3.96 -0.94 12.30
CA SER A 55 3.55 -0.09 13.44
C SER A 55 2.21 -0.51 14.07
N ALA A 56 1.55 -1.54 13.54
CA ALA A 56 0.32 -2.08 14.10
C ALA A 56 0.46 -2.57 15.55
N SER A 57 1.66 -2.92 16.00
CA SER A 57 1.89 -3.54 17.33
C SER A 57 1.61 -2.60 18.51
N ALA A 58 1.59 -1.30 18.28
CA ALA A 58 1.25 -0.32 19.31
C ALA A 58 0.41 0.87 18.80
N TRP A 59 0.06 0.91 17.50
CA TRP A 59 -0.67 1.99 16.82
C TRP A 59 -0.41 3.39 17.42
N PRO A 60 0.83 3.92 17.35
CA PRO A 60 1.07 5.29 17.77
C PRO A 60 0.13 6.22 17.00
N GLU A 61 -0.47 7.21 17.66
CA GLU A 61 -1.45 8.11 17.03
C GLU A 61 -0.83 8.90 15.86
N ASN A 62 0.49 9.06 15.85
CA ASN A 62 1.22 9.80 14.83
C ASN A 62 2.53 9.09 14.49
N PHE A 63 2.62 8.49 13.30
CA PHE A 63 3.85 7.91 12.77
C PHE A 63 3.93 8.06 11.25
N HIS A 64 5.17 8.01 10.76
CA HIS A 64 5.51 7.95 9.34
C HIS A 64 6.72 7.02 9.18
N GLU A 65 6.52 5.88 8.51
CA GLU A 65 7.53 4.86 8.32
C GLU A 65 7.66 4.48 6.84
N GLU A 66 8.91 4.35 6.38
CA GLU A 66 9.23 3.87 5.04
C GLU A 66 9.69 2.41 5.12
N VAL A 67 8.74 1.47 4.99
CA VAL A 67 8.98 0.05 5.23
C VAL A 67 9.46 -0.64 3.95
N GLY A 68 10.75 -0.96 3.89
CA GLY A 68 11.32 -1.85 2.88
C GLY A 68 11.24 -3.34 3.24
N GLY A 69 11.87 -4.17 2.40
CA GLY A 69 12.06 -5.61 2.65
C GLY A 69 11.62 -6.48 1.47
N ALA A 70 11.88 -7.79 1.58
CA ALA A 70 11.63 -8.75 0.51
C ALA A 70 10.17 -8.75 0.03
N TYR A 71 9.20 -8.70 0.96
CA TYR A 71 7.78 -8.64 0.64
C TYR A 71 7.43 -7.45 -0.27
N VAL A 72 7.85 -6.25 0.11
CA VAL A 72 7.53 -5.02 -0.61
C VAL A 72 8.26 -4.98 -1.96
N LYS A 73 9.52 -5.41 -1.99
CA LYS A 73 10.31 -5.51 -3.22
C LYS A 73 9.73 -6.52 -4.20
N GLU A 74 9.26 -7.68 -3.73
CA GLU A 74 8.62 -8.70 -4.57
C GLU A 74 7.31 -8.18 -5.16
N MET A 75 6.47 -7.51 -4.34
CA MET A 75 5.22 -6.90 -4.80
C MET A 75 5.49 -5.85 -5.89
N GLY A 76 6.41 -4.92 -5.65
CA GLY A 76 6.80 -3.92 -6.64
C GLY A 76 7.37 -4.54 -7.92
N THR A 77 8.16 -5.61 -7.79
CA THR A 77 8.73 -6.35 -8.93
C THR A 77 7.65 -6.98 -9.79
N LYS A 78 6.64 -7.63 -9.17
CA LYS A 78 5.52 -8.24 -9.89
C LYS A 78 4.72 -7.21 -10.69
N ILE A 79 4.39 -6.09 -10.06
CA ILE A 79 3.63 -5.01 -10.70
C ILE A 79 4.43 -4.39 -11.86
N LEU A 80 5.71 -4.08 -11.63
CA LEU A 80 6.56 -3.43 -12.64
C LEU A 80 6.81 -4.35 -13.84
N ARG A 81 7.27 -5.58 -13.59
CA ARG A 81 7.72 -6.51 -14.64
C ARG A 81 6.61 -7.04 -15.53
N ARG A 82 5.34 -6.91 -15.13
CA ARG A 82 4.19 -7.22 -16.01
C ARG A 82 4.26 -6.43 -17.32
N ARG A 83 4.66 -5.16 -17.26
CA ARG A 83 4.75 -4.28 -18.44
C ARG A 83 6.18 -3.92 -18.81
N LEU A 84 7.13 -4.03 -17.88
CA LEU A 84 8.55 -3.71 -18.04
C LEU A 84 9.42 -4.92 -17.64
N PRO A 85 9.41 -6.04 -18.41
CA PRO A 85 10.03 -7.30 -17.99
C PRO A 85 11.55 -7.21 -17.81
N ASP A 86 12.22 -6.37 -18.59
CA ASP A 86 13.68 -6.19 -18.56
C ASP A 86 14.15 -5.22 -17.46
N TRP A 87 13.22 -4.65 -16.68
CA TRP A 87 13.54 -3.69 -15.63
C TRP A 87 13.78 -4.38 -14.30
N GLU A 88 14.70 -3.81 -13.52
CA GLU A 88 15.00 -4.26 -12.17
C GLU A 88 14.46 -3.27 -11.14
N VAL A 89 13.72 -3.78 -10.17
CA VAL A 89 13.38 -3.01 -8.97
C VAL A 89 14.59 -3.01 -8.06
N VAL A 90 15.28 -1.88 -7.97
CA VAL A 90 16.41 -1.71 -7.05
C VAL A 90 15.93 -1.56 -5.60
N GLN A 91 14.88 -0.76 -5.41
CA GLN A 91 14.29 -0.42 -4.12
C GLN A 91 12.77 -0.32 -4.24
N CYS A 92 12.07 -0.71 -3.17
CA CYS A 92 10.64 -0.52 -3.03
C CYS A 92 10.33 -0.33 -1.55
N GLN A 93 9.59 0.72 -1.22
CA GLN A 93 9.20 1.08 0.13
C GLN A 93 7.68 1.20 0.20
N ARG A 94 7.11 0.65 1.27
CA ARG A 94 5.72 0.87 1.63
C ARG A 94 5.69 2.05 2.59
N ILE A 95 4.88 3.04 2.28
CA ILE A 95 4.68 4.19 3.15
C ILE A 95 3.58 3.83 4.15
N GLU A 96 3.93 3.85 5.43
CA GLU A 96 3.01 3.64 6.54
C GLU A 96 2.90 4.96 7.31
N ASP A 97 1.84 5.73 7.06
CA ASP A 97 1.64 7.07 7.64
C ASP A 97 0.24 7.20 8.23
N ALA A 98 0.15 7.43 9.55
CA ALA A 98 -1.11 7.46 10.27
C ALA A 98 -2.03 8.60 9.81
N LEU A 99 -1.48 9.80 9.59
CA LEU A 99 -2.26 11.00 9.29
C LEU A 99 -2.73 11.01 7.84
N LEU A 100 -1.93 10.49 6.91
CA LEU A 100 -2.34 10.28 5.53
C LEU A 100 -3.41 9.18 5.43
N TRP A 101 -3.26 8.11 6.21
CA TRP A 101 -4.25 7.04 6.26
C TRP A 101 -5.59 7.50 6.84
N GLU A 102 -5.58 8.30 7.91
CA GLU A 102 -6.79 8.90 8.49
C GLU A 102 -7.55 9.74 7.44
N LYS A 103 -6.85 10.63 6.74
CA LYS A 103 -7.45 11.45 5.66
C LYS A 103 -8.05 10.57 4.55
N TYR A 104 -7.32 9.54 4.15
CA TYR A 104 -7.75 8.61 3.11
C TYR A 104 -9.01 7.84 3.52
N THR A 105 -9.02 7.25 4.72
CA THR A 105 -10.15 6.46 5.23
C THR A 105 -11.37 7.32 5.51
N ALA A 106 -11.21 8.54 6.00
CA ALA A 106 -12.30 9.50 6.13
C ALA A 106 -12.94 9.80 4.77
N LYS A 107 -12.14 9.96 3.71
CA LYS A 107 -12.68 10.16 2.36
C LYS A 107 -13.38 8.91 1.83
N ARG A 108 -12.81 7.73 2.09
CA ARG A 108 -13.40 6.43 1.74
C ARG A 108 -14.78 6.25 2.39
N ALA A 109 -14.92 6.60 3.68
CA ALA A 109 -16.20 6.60 4.39
C ALA A 109 -17.24 7.52 3.74
N GLN A 110 -16.85 8.77 3.42
CA GLN A 110 -17.73 9.70 2.70
C GLN A 110 -18.20 9.15 1.35
N LEU A 111 -17.37 8.38 0.64
CA LEU A 111 -17.76 7.78 -0.63
C LEU A 111 -18.78 6.65 -0.46
N ARG A 112 -18.67 5.85 0.62
CA ARG A 112 -19.68 4.85 0.97
C ARG A 112 -21.05 5.50 1.20
N ASP A 113 -21.08 6.58 1.98
CA ASP A 113 -22.33 7.27 2.32
C ASP A 113 -23.03 7.86 1.10
N LYS A 114 -22.25 8.31 0.12
CA LYS A 114 -22.80 8.83 -1.15
C LYS A 114 -23.49 7.78 -2.00
N SER A 115 -23.26 6.49 -1.75
CA SER A 115 -23.88 5.36 -2.47
C SER A 115 -23.83 5.55 -3.99
N VAL A 116 -22.70 6.03 -4.51
CA VAL A 116 -22.55 6.31 -5.94
C VAL A 116 -22.50 4.99 -6.68
N SER A 117 -23.42 4.79 -7.63
CA SER A 117 -23.33 3.67 -8.56
C SER A 117 -22.13 3.90 -9.49
N CYS A 118 -21.10 3.08 -9.31
CA CYS A 118 -19.92 3.05 -10.16
C CYS A 118 -19.84 1.71 -10.89
N ALA A 119 -19.46 1.75 -12.17
CA ALA A 119 -19.09 0.53 -12.87
C ALA A 119 -17.87 -0.09 -12.16
N HIS A 120 -17.90 -1.41 -11.97
CA HIS A 120 -16.77 -2.12 -11.40
C HIS A 120 -15.56 -1.98 -12.33
N VAL A 121 -14.44 -1.48 -11.80
CA VAL A 121 -13.19 -1.39 -12.53
C VAL A 121 -12.25 -2.49 -12.04
N SER A 122 -11.67 -3.23 -12.98
CA SER A 122 -10.63 -4.23 -12.71
C SER A 122 -9.35 -3.80 -13.44
N PRO A 123 -8.45 -3.06 -12.78
CA PRO A 123 -7.21 -2.61 -13.40
C PRO A 123 -6.23 -3.75 -13.58
N GLU A 124 -5.28 -3.61 -14.51
CA GLU A 124 -4.21 -4.62 -14.72
C GLU A 124 -3.39 -4.93 -13.44
N THR A 125 -3.30 -3.97 -12.53
CA THR A 125 -2.64 -4.12 -11.22
C THR A 125 -3.33 -5.18 -10.34
N ALA A 126 -4.65 -5.39 -10.48
CA ALA A 126 -5.41 -6.32 -9.65
C ALA A 126 -4.90 -7.76 -9.73
N GLU A 127 -4.36 -8.16 -10.89
CA GLU A 127 -3.78 -9.48 -11.10
C GLU A 127 -2.37 -9.64 -10.49
N SER A 128 -1.70 -8.52 -10.17
CA SER A 128 -0.30 -8.51 -9.70
C SER A 128 -0.17 -8.26 -8.19
N ILE A 129 -1.23 -7.73 -7.57
CA ILE A 129 -1.27 -7.43 -6.13
C ILE A 129 -1.45 -8.73 -5.33
N GLN A 130 -0.68 -8.84 -4.25
CA GLN A 130 -0.76 -10.00 -3.35
C GLN A 130 -2.07 -10.01 -2.55
N TYR A 131 -2.52 -11.21 -2.16
CA TYR A 131 -3.79 -11.44 -1.45
C TYR A 131 -4.05 -10.43 -0.33
N SER A 132 -3.09 -10.21 0.57
CA SER A 132 -3.20 -9.32 1.72
C SER A 132 -3.55 -7.87 1.35
N ALA A 133 -2.93 -7.33 0.31
CA ALA A 133 -3.19 -5.96 -0.15
C ALA A 133 -4.46 -5.87 -1.01
N ASN A 134 -4.86 -6.97 -1.65
CA ASN A 134 -6.09 -7.03 -2.43
C ASN A 134 -7.33 -7.12 -1.52
N THR A 135 -7.27 -7.90 -0.43
CA THR A 135 -8.40 -8.08 0.49
C THR A 135 -8.71 -6.87 1.36
N THR A 136 -7.84 -5.86 1.37
CA THR A 136 -8.05 -4.59 2.09
C THR A 136 -8.71 -3.49 1.23
N LEU A 137 -9.04 -3.78 -0.03
CA LEU A 137 -9.73 -2.84 -0.93
C LEU A 137 -11.25 -2.87 -0.72
N ASP A 138 -11.85 -1.69 -0.53
CA ASP A 138 -13.30 -1.48 -0.48
C ASP A 138 -13.90 -1.38 -1.88
N HIS A 139 -14.26 -2.53 -2.45
CA HIS A 139 -14.89 -2.58 -3.77
C HIS A 139 -16.26 -1.89 -3.84
N LYS A 140 -16.93 -1.62 -2.71
CA LYS A 140 -18.22 -0.89 -2.68
C LYS A 140 -18.04 0.58 -3.07
N VAL A 141 -16.82 1.11 -2.98
CA VAL A 141 -16.46 2.47 -3.42
C VAL A 141 -15.49 2.46 -4.61
N ASN A 142 -15.39 1.32 -5.31
CA ASN A 142 -14.46 1.13 -6.44
C ASN A 142 -12.99 1.41 -6.06
N GLU A 143 -12.58 1.03 -4.84
CA GLU A 143 -11.19 1.15 -4.41
C GLU A 143 -10.30 0.19 -5.21
N VAL A 144 -9.22 0.71 -5.79
CA VAL A 144 -8.30 -0.02 -6.66
C VAL A 144 -6.86 0.43 -6.48
N TRP A 145 -5.89 -0.45 -6.77
CA TRP A 145 -4.48 -0.09 -6.85
C TRP A 145 -4.15 0.50 -8.22
N LEU A 146 -3.50 1.66 -8.26
CA LEU A 146 -2.99 2.26 -9.50
C LEU A 146 -1.56 2.76 -9.28
N LEU A 147 -0.89 3.08 -10.38
CA LEU A 147 0.46 3.61 -10.43
C LEU A 147 0.42 5.11 -10.71
N HIS A 148 1.31 5.85 -10.08
CA HIS A 148 1.55 7.25 -10.34
C HIS A 148 3.03 7.45 -10.68
N GLY A 149 3.32 7.93 -11.90
CA GLY A 149 4.67 8.28 -12.30
C GLY A 149 4.96 9.75 -12.04
N THR A 150 6.07 10.04 -11.38
CA THR A 150 6.50 11.41 -11.05
C THR A 150 8.01 11.46 -10.80
N SER A 151 8.58 12.62 -10.48
CA SER A 151 10.00 12.70 -10.10
C SER A 151 10.25 12.13 -8.71
N GLU A 152 11.49 11.78 -8.40
CA GLU A 152 11.87 11.29 -7.06
C GLU A 152 11.50 12.31 -5.97
N GLU A 153 11.80 13.60 -6.19
CA GLU A 153 11.49 14.67 -5.25
C GLU A 153 9.99 14.79 -5.00
N ALA A 154 9.18 14.69 -6.06
CA ALA A 154 7.73 14.72 -5.95
C ALA A 154 7.17 13.47 -5.26
N ALA A 155 7.73 12.28 -5.51
CA ALA A 155 7.35 11.05 -4.83
C ALA A 155 7.61 11.13 -3.31
N ILE A 156 8.77 11.66 -2.91
CA ILE A 156 9.13 11.91 -1.50
C ILE A 156 8.21 12.98 -0.88
N ALA A 157 7.86 14.03 -1.63
CA ALA A 157 6.92 15.03 -1.14
C ALA A 157 5.52 14.44 -0.93
N ILE A 158 5.02 13.66 -1.89
CA ILE A 158 3.70 13.00 -1.83
C ILE A 158 3.65 12.04 -0.64
N SER A 159 4.71 11.25 -0.40
CA SER A 159 4.73 10.28 0.70
C SER A 159 4.59 10.94 2.08
N ARG A 160 4.97 12.21 2.22
CA ARG A 160 4.95 12.96 3.49
C ARG A 160 3.79 13.95 3.62
N SER A 161 3.18 14.37 2.51
CA SER A 161 2.28 15.52 2.50
C SER A 161 0.97 15.34 1.73
N ASN A 162 0.74 14.16 1.15
CA ASN A 162 -0.38 13.81 0.25
C ASN A 162 -0.17 14.28 -1.20
N PHE A 163 -1.04 13.82 -2.10
CA PHE A 163 -1.06 14.26 -3.48
C PHE A 163 -1.56 15.70 -3.62
N LEU A 164 -0.88 16.45 -4.50
CA LEU A 164 -1.33 17.76 -4.95
C LEU A 164 -1.71 17.68 -6.43
N PRO A 165 -2.87 18.24 -6.84
CA PRO A 165 -3.28 18.21 -8.23
C PRO A 165 -2.34 19.02 -9.10
N SER A 166 -1.98 18.49 -10.27
CA SER A 166 -1.29 19.27 -11.28
C SER A 166 -2.30 20.11 -12.07
N SER A 167 -1.86 21.27 -12.55
CA SER A 167 -2.62 22.04 -13.52
C SER A 167 -2.51 21.42 -14.91
N GLY A 168 -3.63 21.36 -15.62
CA GLY A 168 -3.67 20.86 -17.00
C GLY A 168 -3.69 19.33 -17.12
N GLY A 169 -3.69 18.87 -18.37
CA GLY A 169 -3.91 17.49 -18.78
C GLY A 169 -5.19 17.33 -19.61
N CYS A 170 -5.28 16.26 -20.40
CA CYS A 170 -6.37 16.08 -21.36
C CYS A 170 -7.76 15.91 -20.72
N PHE A 171 -7.81 15.56 -19.42
CA PHE A 171 -9.05 15.36 -18.66
C PHE A 171 -9.25 16.44 -17.58
N GLY A 172 -8.55 17.58 -17.70
CA GLY A 172 -8.60 18.68 -16.75
C GLY A 172 -7.56 18.58 -15.63
N SER A 173 -7.54 19.59 -14.77
CA SER A 173 -6.61 19.64 -13.63
C SER A 173 -6.95 18.56 -12.61
N GLY A 174 -5.94 17.81 -12.17
CA GLY A 174 -6.15 16.67 -11.28
C GLY A 174 -4.87 15.88 -11.03
N ILE A 175 -5.05 14.69 -10.44
CA ILE A 175 -3.97 13.73 -10.20
C ILE A 175 -4.22 12.55 -11.13
N TYR A 176 -3.20 12.18 -11.90
CA TYR A 176 -3.32 11.15 -12.92
C TYR A 176 -2.68 9.86 -12.43
N PHE A 177 -3.40 8.77 -12.61
CA PHE A 177 -2.96 7.42 -12.28
C PHE A 177 -3.13 6.51 -13.50
N ALA A 178 -2.37 5.43 -13.58
CA ALA A 178 -2.51 4.40 -14.60
C ALA A 178 -2.39 3.01 -13.98
N ASP A 179 -3.06 2.03 -14.56
CA ASP A 179 -2.89 0.62 -14.23
C ASP A 179 -1.72 -0.04 -15.00
N ASP A 180 -1.27 0.59 -16.08
CA ASP A 180 -0.09 0.19 -16.86
C ASP A 180 1.20 0.91 -16.39
N ALA A 181 2.21 0.13 -15.97
CA ALA A 181 3.50 0.66 -15.54
C ALA A 181 4.30 1.39 -16.63
N LYS A 182 4.21 0.96 -17.90
CA LYS A 182 4.80 1.70 -19.03
C LYS A 182 4.16 3.08 -19.17
N LYS A 183 2.85 3.19 -18.94
CA LYS A 183 2.16 4.48 -19.02
C LYS A 183 2.63 5.43 -17.91
N SER A 184 2.68 4.96 -16.67
CA SER A 184 3.20 5.73 -15.54
C SER A 184 4.67 6.11 -15.74
N ASN A 185 5.50 5.21 -16.26
CA ASN A 185 6.92 5.48 -16.50
C ASN A 185 7.19 6.68 -17.44
N GLN A 186 6.26 7.03 -18.33
CA GLN A 186 6.39 8.23 -19.19
C GLN A 186 6.47 9.54 -18.38
N TYR A 187 5.99 9.53 -17.13
CA TYR A 187 5.98 10.67 -16.22
C TYR A 187 7.02 10.54 -15.10
N ALA A 188 7.67 9.37 -14.99
CA ALA A 188 8.77 9.18 -14.08
C ALA A 188 9.99 9.96 -14.61
N LYS A 189 10.36 11.03 -13.91
CA LYS A 189 11.54 11.84 -14.25
C LYS A 189 12.65 11.44 -13.30
N GLY A 190 13.81 11.04 -13.84
CA GLY A 190 15.01 10.90 -13.02
C GLY A 190 15.42 12.26 -12.44
N ARG A 191 16.32 12.26 -11.45
CA ARG A 191 17.07 13.47 -11.10
C ARG A 191 17.65 14.04 -12.39
N THR A 192 17.24 15.24 -12.76
CA THR A 192 18.02 16.02 -13.70
C THR A 192 19.35 16.26 -12.99
N ASP A 193 20.42 15.62 -13.44
CA ASP A 193 21.76 16.09 -13.09
C ASP A 193 21.77 17.62 -13.31
N PRO A 194 22.29 18.42 -12.37
CA PRO A 194 22.61 19.80 -12.67
C PRO A 194 23.47 19.76 -13.94
N LEU A 195 23.09 20.55 -14.93
CA LEU A 195 23.82 20.73 -16.18
C LEU A 195 25.32 20.70 -15.92
N THR A 196 26.01 19.84 -16.67
CA THR A 196 27.46 19.80 -16.93
C THR A 196 28.16 21.14 -16.71
#